data_AF-A0A532TN69-F1
#
_entry.id   AF-A0A532TN69-F1
#
_cell.length_a   1.000
_cell.length_b   1.000
_cell.length_c   1.000
_cell.angle_alpha   90.00
_cell.angle_beta   90.00
_cell.angle_gamma   90.00
#
_symmetry.space_group_name_H-M   'P 1'
#
loop_
_entity.id
_entity.type
_entity.pdbx_description
1 polymer ?
#
loop_
_entity_poly.entity_id
_entity_poly.type
_entity_poly.pdbx_seq_one_letter_code
_entity_poly.pdbx_strand_id
1 'polypeptide(L)'
;MNFCTKCGNKLEEHWVICPSCGTSLKELKEIEEQEIIIPHQITTINKNINKEKRFVKNKKVFVLSISLIVVCVLAGVLGILYIQINNRYNDLSGDYEDLEQGYDDLLDDYNELFTDYNFLFGEYYSILSVLEDPLTNPVIPTISQVQNWLAIDDTDDMSYTENWMCGDFSAMLMVRAKAMNWRMRIACMFYSYNGDFGWQDPSDPYGSYGHAFNLIYCQDGSDSDNYLDVYYIEPQSDGVWYVHYGDYNHVHYEIWWTFTGGISGTVWQEPYYVNHYSYLA
;
A
#
# COMPACT_ATOMS: atom_id res chain seq x y z
N MET A 1 -35.77 15.44 14.04
CA MET A 1 -34.90 15.19 12.86
C MET A 1 -33.62 15.92 13.13
N ASN A 2 -32.51 15.20 13.22
CA ASN A 2 -31.23 15.80 13.56
C ASN A 2 -30.59 16.31 12.28
N PHE A 3 -30.03 17.51 12.33
CA PHE A 3 -29.28 18.11 11.23
C PHE A 3 -27.85 18.35 11.72
N CYS A 4 -26.88 18.24 10.82
CA CYS A 4 -25.50 18.55 11.14
C CYS A 4 -25.39 20.04 11.52
N THR A 5 -24.79 20.33 12.68
CA THR A 5 -24.58 21.70 13.15
C THR A 5 -23.59 22.49 12.28
N LYS A 6 -22.71 21.78 11.55
CA LYS A 6 -21.72 22.40 10.65
C LYS A 6 -22.26 22.67 9.25
N CYS A 7 -22.96 21.70 8.64
CA CYS A 7 -23.37 21.81 7.22
C CYS A 7 -24.89 21.79 6.98
N GLY A 8 -25.71 21.61 8.02
CA GLY A 8 -27.16 21.57 7.90
C GLY A 8 -27.73 20.31 7.21
N ASN A 9 -26.89 19.32 6.87
CA ASN A 9 -27.38 18.10 6.23
C ASN A 9 -28.20 17.23 7.20
N LYS A 10 -29.22 16.54 6.71
CA LYS A 10 -30.07 15.67 7.51
C LYS A 10 -29.29 14.44 7.97
N LEU A 11 -29.38 14.10 9.26
CA LEU A 11 -28.66 13.01 9.90
C LEU A 11 -29.61 11.89 10.31
N GLU A 12 -29.11 10.66 10.24
CA GLU A 12 -29.77 9.48 10.79
C GLU A 12 -29.25 9.16 12.21
N GLU A 13 -30.09 8.53 13.02
CA GLU A 13 -29.90 8.39 14.48
C GLU A 13 -28.68 7.55 14.89
N HIS A 14 -28.15 6.74 13.97
CA HIS A 14 -27.01 5.84 14.18
C HIS A 14 -25.68 6.38 13.65
N TRP A 15 -25.66 7.57 13.03
CA TRP A 15 -24.44 8.13 12.48
C TRP A 15 -23.55 8.72 13.58
N VAL A 16 -22.29 8.30 13.58
CA VAL A 16 -21.25 8.79 14.50
C VAL A 16 -20.48 9.96 13.87
N ILE A 17 -20.54 10.09 12.54
CA ILE A 17 -19.86 11.10 11.73
C ILE A 17 -20.83 11.57 10.64
N CYS A 18 -20.88 12.86 10.35
CA CYS A 18 -21.68 13.38 9.25
C CYS A 18 -21.05 12.99 7.89
N PRO A 19 -21.74 12.26 7.01
CA PRO A 19 -21.17 11.80 5.74
C PRO A 19 -20.98 12.93 4.72
N SER A 20 -21.56 14.11 4.96
CA SER A 20 -21.43 15.25 4.05
C SER A 20 -20.30 16.20 4.40
N CYS A 21 -19.79 16.18 5.64
CA CYS A 21 -18.76 17.14 6.07
C CYS A 21 -17.75 16.57 7.09
N GLY A 22 -17.79 15.27 7.38
CA GLY A 22 -16.83 14.61 8.26
C GLY A 22 -16.91 14.98 9.74
N THR A 23 -17.88 15.81 10.17
CA THR A 23 -17.98 16.25 11.56
C THR A 23 -18.39 15.10 12.48
N SER A 24 -17.60 14.86 13.53
CA SER A 24 -17.91 13.88 14.59
C SER A 24 -19.18 14.30 15.34
N LEU A 25 -20.15 13.39 15.45
CA LEU A 25 -21.45 13.61 16.07
C LEU A 25 -21.49 13.17 17.54
N LYS A 26 -20.37 12.65 18.08
CA LYS A 26 -20.27 12.15 19.46
C LYS A 26 -20.43 13.23 20.53
N GLU A 27 -20.09 14.48 20.24
CA GLU A 27 -20.23 15.60 21.18
C GLU A 27 -21.65 16.15 21.29
N LEU A 28 -22.56 15.79 20.38
CA LEU A 28 -23.90 16.39 20.29
C LEU A 28 -24.92 15.81 21.28
N LYS A 29 -24.63 14.67 21.91
CA LYS A 29 -25.55 14.03 22.89
C LYS A 29 -25.40 14.56 24.32
N GLU A 30 -24.33 15.26 24.65
CA GLU A 30 -24.06 15.69 26.04
C GLU A 30 -24.40 17.17 26.31
N ILE A 31 -24.85 17.93 25.32
CA ILE A 31 -25.07 19.39 25.44
C ILE A 31 -26.55 19.78 25.66
N GLU A 32 -27.50 18.83 25.56
CA GLU A 32 -28.94 19.14 25.73
C GLU A 32 -29.42 19.34 27.19
N GLU A 33 -28.54 19.21 28.20
CA GLU A 33 -28.92 19.33 29.62
C GLU A 33 -28.13 20.42 30.37
N GLN A 34 -28.17 21.67 29.91
CA GLN A 34 -27.81 22.82 30.76
C GLN A 34 -28.77 24.00 30.56
N GLU A 35 -29.85 24.01 31.35
CA GLU A 35 -30.66 25.21 31.60
C GLU A 35 -29.81 26.31 32.24
N ILE A 36 -29.57 27.39 31.49
CA ILE A 36 -28.93 28.60 32.02
C ILE A 36 -29.99 29.43 32.74
N ILE A 37 -29.90 29.39 34.07
CA ILE A 37 -30.63 30.17 35.06
C ILE A 37 -30.27 31.66 34.91
N ILE A 38 -31.26 32.51 34.64
CA ILE A 38 -31.14 33.97 34.64
C ILE A 38 -31.16 34.48 36.10
N PRO A 39 -30.11 35.16 36.62
CA PRO A 39 -30.22 35.89 37.87
C PRO A 39 -30.82 37.27 37.62
N HIS A 40 -32.10 37.40 37.91
CA HIS A 40 -32.77 38.69 38.06
C HIS A 40 -32.29 39.36 39.36
N GLN A 41 -31.35 40.31 39.26
CA GLN A 41 -31.03 41.22 40.38
C GLN A 41 -31.55 42.63 40.08
N ILE A 42 -32.74 42.91 40.60
CA ILE A 42 -33.22 44.28 40.82
C ILE A 42 -32.55 44.78 42.10
N THR A 43 -31.50 45.58 41.97
CA THR A 43 -31.04 46.43 43.08
C THR A 43 -31.77 47.76 43.06
N THR A 44 -32.68 47.93 44.01
CA THR A 44 -33.29 49.19 44.41
C THR A 44 -32.22 50.14 44.97
N ILE A 45 -31.75 51.09 44.16
CA ILE A 45 -30.98 52.24 44.66
C ILE A 45 -31.95 53.35 45.02
N ASN A 46 -32.19 53.48 46.32
CA ASN A 46 -32.89 54.60 46.94
C ASN A 46 -31.87 55.73 47.13
N LYS A 47 -31.91 56.77 46.28
CA LYS A 47 -31.23 58.05 46.53
C LYS A 47 -32.25 59.17 46.55
N ASN A 48 -32.66 59.52 47.77
CA ASN A 48 -33.19 60.83 48.11
C ASN A 48 -32.16 61.90 47.74
N ILE A 49 -32.46 62.71 46.72
CA ILE A 49 -31.79 63.99 46.50
C ILE A 49 -32.85 65.08 46.52
N ASN A 50 -32.71 65.94 47.52
CA ASN A 50 -33.46 67.15 47.74
C ASN A 50 -33.55 68.01 46.48
N LYS A 51 -34.78 68.40 46.13
CA LYS A 51 -35.05 69.50 45.22
C LYS A 51 -34.71 70.82 45.90
N GLU A 52 -33.63 71.45 45.47
CA GLU A 52 -33.58 72.91 45.43
C GLU A 52 -33.55 73.38 43.98
N LYS A 53 -34.67 74.01 43.59
CA LYS A 53 -34.87 74.62 42.29
C LYS A 53 -34.16 75.97 42.26
N ARG A 54 -33.17 76.09 41.38
CA ARG A 54 -33.04 77.27 40.51
C ARG A 54 -32.55 76.81 39.14
N PHE A 55 -33.49 76.45 38.26
CA PHE A 55 -33.20 76.27 36.84
C PHE A 55 -34.01 77.27 36.01
N VAL A 56 -33.27 78.09 35.30
CA VAL A 56 -33.72 79.24 34.53
C VAL A 56 -34.62 78.78 33.39
N LYS A 57 -35.74 79.49 33.21
CA LYS A 57 -36.65 79.40 32.07
C LYS A 57 -35.88 79.67 30.77
N ASN A 58 -35.48 78.63 30.05
CA ASN A 58 -35.31 78.69 28.60
C ASN A 58 -35.59 77.31 27.99
N LYS A 59 -36.88 77.01 27.72
CA LYS A 59 -37.35 75.73 27.15
C LYS A 59 -36.56 75.27 25.92
N LYS A 60 -36.00 76.21 25.14
CA LYS A 60 -35.18 75.92 23.97
C LYS A 60 -33.85 75.22 24.31
N VAL A 61 -33.22 75.57 25.44
CA VAL A 61 -31.92 74.98 25.85
C VAL A 61 -32.10 73.54 26.34
N PHE A 62 -33.19 73.25 27.06
CA PHE A 62 -33.51 71.90 27.53
C PHE A 62 -33.85 70.93 26.39
N VAL A 63 -34.55 71.41 25.36
CA VAL A 63 -34.84 70.62 24.16
C VAL A 63 -33.58 70.33 23.35
N LEU A 64 -32.67 71.30 23.23
CA LEU A 64 -31.37 71.10 22.57
C LEU A 64 -30.49 70.08 23.31
N SER A 65 -30.46 70.11 24.65
CA SER A 65 -29.68 69.12 25.43
C SER A 65 -30.23 67.69 25.29
N ILE A 66 -31.55 67.51 25.24
CA ILE A 66 -32.15 66.18 25.03
C ILE A 66 -31.85 65.69 23.60
N SER A 67 -32.00 66.56 22.61
CA SER A 67 -31.68 66.21 21.22
C SER A 67 -30.23 65.79 21.05
N LEU A 68 -29.30 66.45 21.73
CA LEU A 68 -27.88 66.09 21.70
C LEU A 68 -27.63 64.70 22.31
N ILE A 69 -28.26 64.42 23.45
CA ILE A 69 -28.17 63.10 24.11
C ILE A 69 -28.70 62.00 23.18
N VAL A 70 -29.84 62.22 22.52
CA VAL A 70 -30.40 61.26 21.56
C VAL A 70 -29.43 61.00 20.41
N VAL A 71 -28.79 62.04 19.86
CA VAL A 71 -27.78 61.89 18.81
C VAL A 71 -26.56 61.11 19.31
N CYS A 72 -26.07 61.38 20.52
CA CYS A 72 -24.96 60.63 21.10
C CYS A 72 -25.31 59.15 21.33
N VAL A 73 -26.52 58.85 21.79
CA VAL A 73 -26.99 57.47 21.98
C VAL A 73 -27.09 56.75 20.63
N LEU A 74 -27.67 57.39 19.61
CA LEU A 74 -27.74 56.82 18.26
C LEU A 74 -26.35 56.55 17.67
N ALA A 75 -25.41 57.49 17.82
CA ALA A 75 -24.03 57.31 17.39
C ALA A 75 -23.34 56.16 18.15
N GLY A 76 -23.58 56.03 19.45
CA GLY A 76 -23.07 54.92 20.26
C GLY A 76 -23.61 53.56 19.80
N VAL A 77 -24.92 53.46 19.54
CA VAL A 77 -25.55 52.23 19.02
C VAL A 77 -24.98 51.87 17.64
N LEU A 78 -24.86 52.85 16.75
CA LEU A 78 -24.23 52.65 15.43
C LEU A 78 -22.78 52.17 15.55
N GLY A 79 -22.00 52.73 16.49
CA GLY A 79 -20.63 52.29 16.77
C GLY A 79 -20.56 50.84 17.24
N ILE A 80 -21.45 50.41 18.14
CA ILE A 80 -21.52 49.01 18.61
C ILE A 80 -21.88 48.07 17.45
N LEU A 81 -22.88 48.42 16.64
CA LEU A 81 -23.28 47.62 15.48
C LEU A 81 -22.15 47.50 14.46
N TYR A 82 -21.42 48.58 14.22
CA TYR A 82 -20.25 48.57 13.35
C TYR A 82 -19.17 47.59 13.85
N ILE A 83 -18.85 47.63 15.15
CA ILE A 83 -17.87 46.69 15.75
C ILE A 83 -18.35 45.25 15.62
N GLN A 84 -19.63 44.97 15.88
CA GLN A 84 -20.19 43.61 15.74
C GLN A 84 -20.12 43.10 14.30
N ILE A 85 -20.45 43.94 13.32
CA ILE A 85 -20.34 43.58 11.90
C ILE A 85 -18.88 43.34 11.53
N ASN A 86 -17.96 44.20 11.97
CA ASN A 86 -16.55 44.06 11.67
C ASN A 86 -15.97 42.77 12.26
N ASN A 87 -16.36 42.39 13.48
CA ASN A 87 -15.94 41.13 14.08
C ASN A 87 -16.47 39.94 13.29
N ARG A 88 -17.76 39.92 12.95
CA ARG A 88 -18.34 38.84 12.14
C ARG A 88 -17.74 38.73 10.75
N TYR A 89 -17.35 39.87 10.16
CA TYR A 89 -16.64 39.89 8.90
C TYR A 89 -15.25 39.27 9.03
N ASN A 90 -14.50 39.62 10.08
CA ASN A 90 -13.19 39.03 10.35
C ASN A 90 -13.29 37.52 10.62
N ASP A 91 -14.28 37.08 11.40
CA ASP A 91 -14.52 35.66 11.66
C ASP A 91 -14.82 34.91 10.36
N LEU A 92 -15.71 35.45 9.52
CA LEU A 92 -16.04 34.85 8.22
C LEU A 92 -14.83 34.84 7.25
N SER A 93 -13.98 35.85 7.32
CA SER A 93 -12.73 35.89 6.55
C SER A 93 -11.79 34.76 6.98
N GLY A 94 -11.65 34.54 8.30
CA GLY A 94 -10.87 33.43 8.84
C GLY A 94 -11.43 32.07 8.45
N ASP A 95 -12.75 31.87 8.58
CA ASP A 95 -13.41 30.63 8.16
C ASP A 95 -13.20 30.34 6.66
N TYR A 96 -13.12 31.38 5.84
CA TYR A 96 -12.84 31.24 4.41
C TYR A 96 -11.39 30.84 4.13
N GLU A 97 -10.43 31.46 4.82
CA GLU A 97 -9.00 31.09 4.72
C GLU A 97 -8.78 29.64 5.17
N ASP A 98 -9.42 29.20 6.25
CA ASP A 98 -9.35 27.81 6.73
C ASP A 98 -9.96 26.82 5.70
N LEU A 99 -11.04 27.20 5.03
CA LEU A 99 -11.66 26.39 3.99
C LEU A 99 -10.79 26.31 2.73
N GLU A 100 -10.15 27.42 2.34
CA GLU A 100 -9.21 27.49 1.22
C GLU A 100 -8.02 26.58 1.48
N GLN A 101 -7.41 26.64 2.68
CA GLN A 101 -6.33 25.74 3.06
C GLN A 101 -6.78 24.27 3.05
N GLY A 102 -7.96 23.97 3.59
CA GLY A 102 -8.48 22.60 3.58
C GLY A 102 -8.78 22.07 2.17
N TYR A 103 -9.07 22.95 1.20
CA TYR A 103 -9.18 22.58 -0.20
C TYR A 103 -7.82 22.27 -0.81
N ASP A 104 -6.80 23.10 -0.55
CA ASP A 104 -5.45 22.89 -1.05
C ASP A 104 -4.85 21.58 -0.50
N ASP A 105 -5.02 21.31 0.79
CA ASP A 105 -4.59 20.04 1.41
C ASP A 105 -5.24 18.83 0.73
N LEU A 106 -6.55 18.89 0.46
CA LEU A 106 -7.28 17.81 -0.23
C LEU A 106 -6.82 17.63 -1.69
N LEU A 107 -6.47 18.72 -2.36
CA LEU A 107 -5.95 18.68 -3.72
C LEU A 107 -4.57 18.01 -3.75
N ASP A 108 -3.73 18.28 -2.77
CA ASP A 108 -2.42 17.64 -2.61
C ASP A 108 -2.57 16.13 -2.34
N ASP A 109 -3.43 15.74 -1.39
CA ASP A 109 -3.76 14.34 -1.11
C ASP A 109 -4.25 13.60 -2.37
N TYR A 110 -5.11 14.25 -3.16
CA TYR A 110 -5.60 13.70 -4.43
C TYR A 110 -4.46 13.49 -5.43
N ASN A 111 -3.54 14.45 -5.56
CA ASN A 111 -2.43 14.36 -6.50
C ASN A 111 -1.43 13.27 -6.10
N GLU A 112 -1.19 13.08 -4.80
CA GLU A 112 -0.39 11.96 -4.29
C GLU A 112 -1.04 10.62 -4.63
N LEU A 113 -2.33 10.45 -4.30
CA LEU A 113 -3.08 9.24 -4.63
C LEU A 113 -3.11 8.94 -6.13
N PHE A 114 -3.25 9.98 -6.96
CA PHE A 114 -3.22 9.84 -8.41
C PHE A 114 -1.84 9.37 -8.91
N THR A 115 -0.77 9.85 -8.29
CA THR A 115 0.60 9.42 -8.61
C THR A 115 0.79 7.94 -8.26
N ASP A 116 0.39 7.54 -7.06
CA ASP A 116 0.47 6.15 -6.61
C ASP A 116 -0.35 5.20 -7.49
N TYR A 117 -1.56 5.62 -7.87
CA TYR A 117 -2.40 4.85 -8.79
C TYR A 117 -1.70 4.62 -10.12
N ASN A 118 -1.13 5.66 -10.73
CA ASN A 118 -0.45 5.53 -12.02
C ASN A 118 0.80 4.65 -11.92
N PHE A 119 1.53 4.73 -10.80
CA PHE A 119 2.67 3.86 -10.54
C PHE A 119 2.24 2.38 -10.49
N LEU A 120 1.26 2.05 -9.64
CA LEU A 120 0.74 0.69 -9.50
C LEU A 120 0.15 0.15 -10.80
N PHE A 121 -0.55 1.00 -11.55
CA PHE A 121 -1.09 0.65 -12.86
C PHE A 121 0.03 0.32 -13.85
N GLY A 122 1.12 1.10 -13.86
CA GLY A 122 2.31 0.81 -14.67
C GLY A 122 2.95 -0.55 -14.32
N GLU A 123 3.16 -0.81 -13.03
CA GLU A 123 3.70 -2.09 -12.54
C GLU A 123 2.83 -3.28 -12.95
N TYR A 124 1.50 -3.15 -12.86
CA TYR A 124 0.57 -4.17 -13.31
C TYR A 124 0.75 -4.52 -14.80
N TYR A 125 0.85 -3.52 -15.67
CA TYR A 125 1.07 -3.76 -17.11
C TYR A 125 2.43 -4.38 -17.40
N SER A 126 3.47 -4.01 -16.65
CA SER A 126 4.80 -4.63 -16.75
C SER A 126 4.71 -6.13 -16.47
N ILE A 127 4.09 -6.53 -15.35
CA ILE A 127 3.88 -7.94 -14.99
C ILE A 127 3.04 -8.65 -16.06
N LEU A 128 1.95 -8.03 -16.51
CA LEU A 128 1.07 -8.62 -17.51
C LEU A 128 1.80 -8.90 -18.82
N SER A 129 2.64 -7.97 -19.29
CA SER A 129 3.45 -8.17 -20.51
C SER A 129 4.44 -9.34 -20.34
N VAL A 130 5.06 -9.47 -19.16
CA VAL A 130 5.96 -10.59 -18.85
C VAL A 130 5.18 -11.91 -18.76
N LEU A 131 3.89 -11.93 -18.46
CA LEU A 131 3.13 -13.18 -18.42
C LEU A 131 2.54 -13.56 -19.78
N GLU A 132 1.92 -12.61 -20.49
CA GLU A 132 1.10 -12.88 -21.67
C GLU A 132 1.88 -12.83 -22.98
N ASP A 133 2.85 -11.92 -23.12
CA ASP A 133 3.50 -11.70 -24.42
C ASP A 133 4.59 -12.74 -24.69
N PRO A 134 4.74 -13.26 -25.92
CA PRO A 134 5.85 -14.14 -26.25
C PRO A 134 7.18 -13.39 -26.14
N LEU A 135 8.22 -14.08 -25.65
CA LEU A 135 9.56 -13.50 -25.56
C LEU A 135 10.12 -13.20 -26.96
N THR A 136 10.33 -11.92 -27.28
CA THR A 136 10.87 -11.47 -28.58
C THR A 136 12.35 -11.07 -28.44
N ASN A 137 13.19 -11.53 -29.38
CA ASN A 137 14.64 -11.26 -29.39
C ASN A 137 15.37 -11.62 -28.07
N PRO A 138 15.33 -12.89 -27.64
CA PRO A 138 15.92 -13.29 -26.36
C PRO A 138 17.42 -12.99 -26.31
N VAL A 139 17.87 -12.45 -25.18
CA VAL A 139 19.28 -12.31 -24.84
C VAL A 139 19.75 -13.62 -24.22
N ILE A 140 20.90 -14.12 -24.69
CA ILE A 140 21.56 -15.29 -24.11
C ILE A 140 22.60 -14.76 -23.11
N PRO A 141 22.46 -14.98 -21.79
CA PRO A 141 23.42 -14.51 -20.80
C PRO A 141 24.68 -15.36 -20.78
N THR A 142 25.76 -14.85 -20.18
CA THR A 142 26.91 -15.66 -19.74
C THR A 142 26.59 -16.34 -18.40
N ILE A 143 27.30 -17.41 -18.05
CA ILE A 143 27.11 -18.08 -16.75
C ILE A 143 27.39 -17.14 -15.57
N SER A 144 28.38 -16.26 -15.69
CA SER A 144 28.68 -15.26 -14.65
C SER A 144 27.52 -14.26 -14.46
N GLN A 145 26.85 -13.85 -15.55
CA GLN A 145 25.66 -13.00 -15.45
C GLN A 145 24.52 -13.72 -14.74
N VAL A 146 24.30 -15.00 -15.02
CA VAL A 146 23.28 -15.81 -14.33
C VAL A 146 23.58 -15.91 -12.84
N GLN A 147 24.82 -16.27 -12.47
CA GLN A 147 25.20 -16.41 -11.05
C GLN A 147 25.13 -15.09 -10.28
N ASN A 148 25.54 -13.98 -10.89
CA ASN A 148 25.42 -12.66 -10.27
C ASN A 148 23.96 -12.24 -10.09
N TRP A 149 23.09 -12.61 -11.04
CA TRP A 149 21.66 -12.34 -10.96
C TRP A 149 20.98 -13.18 -9.87
N LEU A 150 21.29 -14.48 -9.80
CA LEU A 150 20.78 -15.37 -8.75
C LEU A 150 21.14 -14.84 -7.36
N ALA A 151 22.39 -14.43 -7.14
CA ALA A 151 22.85 -13.89 -5.85
C ALA A 151 22.13 -12.62 -5.34
N ILE A 152 21.32 -11.97 -6.16
CA ILE A 152 20.50 -10.81 -5.77
C ILE A 152 18.99 -11.05 -5.96
N ASP A 153 18.62 -12.19 -6.52
CA ASP A 153 17.24 -12.60 -6.72
C ASP A 153 16.72 -13.22 -5.41
N ASP A 154 15.53 -12.85 -4.98
CA ASP A 154 14.94 -13.33 -3.72
C ASP A 154 14.06 -14.59 -3.90
N THR A 155 14.33 -15.43 -4.91
CA THR A 155 13.55 -16.66 -5.11
C THR A 155 13.81 -17.67 -3.98
N ASP A 156 15.05 -17.77 -3.52
CA ASP A 156 15.50 -18.68 -2.47
C ASP A 156 15.18 -18.19 -1.04
N ASP A 157 14.83 -16.91 -0.87
CA ASP A 157 14.37 -16.32 0.40
C ASP A 157 13.02 -16.92 0.88
N MET A 158 12.25 -17.54 -0.02
CA MET A 158 10.98 -18.16 0.33
C MET A 158 11.13 -19.57 0.90
N SER A 159 10.34 -19.87 1.93
CA SER A 159 10.30 -21.21 2.52
C SER A 159 9.47 -22.18 1.67
N TYR A 160 10.00 -23.38 1.47
CA TYR A 160 9.24 -24.49 0.90
C TYR A 160 8.07 -24.89 1.80
N THR A 161 6.88 -25.07 1.22
CA THR A 161 5.69 -25.57 1.90
C THR A 161 4.89 -26.50 0.98
N GLU A 162 3.91 -27.23 1.51
CA GLU A 162 3.01 -28.05 0.67
C GLU A 162 2.22 -27.23 -0.38
N ASN A 163 2.03 -25.93 -0.13
CA ASN A 163 1.37 -25.00 -1.07
C ASN A 163 2.36 -24.16 -1.89
N TRP A 164 3.67 -24.32 -1.66
CA TRP A 164 4.73 -23.58 -2.31
C TRP A 164 5.93 -24.51 -2.52
N MET A 165 5.94 -25.20 -3.64
CA MET A 165 6.84 -26.31 -3.94
C MET A 165 7.77 -25.97 -5.10
N CYS A 166 8.66 -26.90 -5.45
CA CYS A 166 9.65 -26.76 -6.52
C CYS A 166 9.10 -26.20 -7.85
N GLY A 167 7.85 -26.53 -8.20
CA GLY A 167 7.17 -26.00 -9.38
C GLY A 167 6.90 -24.49 -9.30
N ASP A 168 6.51 -23.99 -8.12
CA ASP A 168 6.24 -22.57 -7.87
C ASP A 168 7.53 -21.75 -7.92
N PHE A 169 8.59 -22.23 -7.26
CA PHE A 169 9.93 -21.64 -7.36
C PHE A 169 10.41 -21.59 -8.82
N SER A 170 10.25 -22.69 -9.56
CA SER A 170 10.69 -22.76 -10.95
C SER A 170 9.92 -21.81 -11.86
N ALA A 171 8.61 -21.69 -11.66
CA ALA A 171 7.76 -20.77 -12.40
C ALA A 171 8.13 -19.32 -12.09
N MET A 172 8.35 -18.99 -10.82
CA MET A 172 8.72 -17.64 -10.40
C MET A 172 10.08 -17.24 -10.99
N LEU A 173 11.11 -18.09 -10.85
CA LEU A 173 12.44 -17.80 -11.40
C LEU A 173 12.38 -17.60 -12.93
N MET A 174 11.58 -18.41 -13.63
CA MET A 174 11.38 -18.27 -15.07
C MET A 174 10.75 -16.92 -15.45
N VAL A 175 9.74 -16.47 -14.72
CA VAL A 175 9.08 -15.17 -14.95
C VAL A 175 10.08 -14.03 -14.75
N ARG A 176 10.92 -14.10 -13.72
CA ARG A 176 11.96 -13.10 -13.45
C ARG A 176 13.05 -13.10 -14.50
N ALA A 177 13.51 -14.27 -14.95
CA ALA A 177 14.43 -14.39 -16.08
C ALA A 177 13.85 -13.78 -17.36
N LYS A 178 12.53 -13.93 -17.58
CA LYS A 178 11.85 -13.32 -18.72
C LYS A 178 11.85 -11.78 -18.66
N ALA A 179 11.77 -11.18 -17.47
CA ALA A 179 11.94 -9.74 -17.30
C ALA A 179 13.35 -9.24 -17.71
N MET A 180 14.36 -10.11 -17.65
CA MET A 180 15.72 -9.87 -18.16
C MET A 180 15.85 -10.11 -19.68
N ASN A 181 14.73 -10.39 -20.35
CA ASN A 181 14.69 -10.86 -21.74
C ASN A 181 15.47 -12.18 -21.95
N TRP A 182 15.61 -13.00 -20.92
CA TRP A 182 16.29 -14.30 -20.99
C TRP A 182 15.30 -15.44 -21.23
N ARG A 183 15.74 -16.44 -22.00
CA ARG A 183 14.97 -17.64 -22.26
C ARG A 183 15.34 -18.73 -21.25
N MET A 184 14.69 -18.71 -20.10
CA MET A 184 14.73 -19.79 -19.11
C MET A 184 13.59 -20.78 -19.37
N ARG A 185 13.82 -22.06 -19.09
CA ARG A 185 12.79 -23.12 -19.16
C ARG A 185 12.68 -23.83 -17.83
N ILE A 186 11.52 -24.45 -17.61
CA ILE A 186 11.30 -25.37 -16.49
C ILE A 186 11.56 -26.79 -16.99
N ALA A 187 12.40 -27.52 -16.29
CA ALA A 187 12.55 -28.96 -16.42
C ALA A 187 11.84 -29.64 -15.25
N CYS A 188 11.02 -30.63 -15.57
CA CYS A 188 10.41 -31.50 -14.57
C CYS A 188 10.98 -32.91 -14.71
N MET A 189 11.36 -33.50 -13.60
CA MET A 189 11.82 -34.88 -13.51
C MET A 189 10.88 -35.67 -12.62
N PHE A 190 10.44 -36.83 -13.12
CA PHE A 190 9.67 -37.78 -12.33
C PHE A 190 10.50 -39.03 -12.13
N TYR A 191 10.61 -39.48 -10.88
CA TYR A 191 11.32 -40.70 -10.54
C TYR A 191 10.47 -41.53 -9.57
N SER A 192 10.64 -42.83 -9.67
CA SER A 192 10.05 -43.80 -8.76
C SER A 192 11.17 -44.68 -8.27
N TYR A 193 11.29 -44.85 -6.96
CA TYR A 193 12.10 -45.93 -6.39
C TYR A 193 11.37 -47.24 -6.65
N ASN A 194 11.52 -47.78 -7.85
CA ASN A 194 11.35 -49.19 -8.09
C ASN A 194 12.76 -49.77 -8.17
N GLY A 195 13.21 -50.40 -7.08
CA GLY A 195 14.17 -51.47 -7.23
C GLY A 195 13.60 -52.46 -8.25
N ASP A 196 14.45 -52.95 -9.15
CA ASP A 196 14.12 -54.03 -10.07
C ASP A 196 13.22 -55.09 -9.43
N PHE A 197 12.35 -55.70 -10.23
CA PHE A 197 11.48 -56.82 -9.86
C PHE A 197 12.22 -57.82 -8.93
N GLY A 198 11.99 -57.73 -7.61
CA GLY A 198 12.62 -58.63 -6.62
C GLY A 198 13.16 -57.98 -5.33
N TRP A 199 13.39 -56.67 -5.27
CA TRP A 199 13.77 -55.98 -4.03
C TRP A 199 12.61 -55.15 -3.47
N GLN A 200 11.70 -55.81 -2.76
CA GLN A 200 10.57 -55.17 -2.09
C GLN A 200 10.85 -55.12 -0.59
N ASP A 201 11.20 -53.95 -0.06
CA ASP A 201 11.00 -53.66 1.36
C ASP A 201 9.57 -53.09 1.53
N PRO A 202 8.64 -53.83 2.14
CA PRO A 202 7.25 -53.39 2.32
C PRO A 202 7.09 -52.28 3.38
N SER A 203 8.17 -51.83 4.04
CA SER A 203 8.14 -50.78 5.06
C SER A 203 8.44 -49.37 4.55
N ASP A 204 8.96 -49.23 3.32
CA ASP A 204 9.28 -47.93 2.73
C ASP A 204 8.08 -47.40 1.92
N PRO A 205 7.56 -46.19 2.22
CA PRO A 205 6.38 -45.67 1.55
C PRO A 205 6.66 -45.44 0.05
N TYR A 206 5.96 -46.21 -0.78
CA TYR A 206 5.86 -46.00 -2.22
C TYR A 206 5.60 -44.53 -2.55
N GLY A 207 6.46 -43.93 -3.37
CA GLY A 207 6.29 -42.56 -3.86
C GLY A 207 6.78 -42.40 -5.29
N SER A 208 5.92 -41.86 -6.16
CA SER A 208 6.37 -41.19 -7.38
C SER A 208 6.77 -39.79 -6.97
N TYR A 209 8.05 -39.47 -7.03
CA TYR A 209 8.55 -38.13 -6.73
C TYR A 209 8.67 -37.33 -8.02
N GLY A 210 8.20 -36.09 -7.96
CA GLY A 210 8.39 -35.10 -9.02
C GLY A 210 9.27 -33.98 -8.48
N HIS A 211 10.21 -33.52 -9.29
CA HIS A 211 10.99 -32.31 -9.02
C HIS A 211 10.95 -31.38 -10.21
N ALA A 212 10.87 -30.08 -9.96
CA ALA A 212 10.98 -29.04 -10.96
C ALA A 212 12.19 -28.16 -10.65
N PHE A 213 12.96 -27.85 -11.69
CA PHE A 213 14.11 -26.95 -11.64
C PHE A 213 14.17 -26.18 -12.96
N ASN A 214 15.05 -25.19 -13.05
CA ASN A 214 15.19 -24.38 -14.24
C ASN A 214 16.38 -24.82 -15.09
N LEU A 215 16.33 -24.49 -16.38
CA LEU A 215 17.49 -24.54 -17.25
C LEU A 215 17.56 -23.31 -18.14
N ILE A 216 18.78 -22.92 -18.50
CA ILE A 216 19.06 -21.75 -19.32
C ILE A 216 20.25 -22.02 -20.23
N TYR A 217 20.16 -21.52 -21.47
CA TYR A 217 21.30 -21.50 -22.36
C TYR A 217 22.18 -20.32 -22.03
N CYS A 218 23.48 -20.56 -21.87
CA CYS A 218 24.46 -19.51 -21.67
C CYS A 218 25.39 -19.38 -22.87
N GLN A 219 25.86 -18.15 -23.12
CA GLN A 219 27.04 -17.89 -23.92
C GLN A 219 28.22 -18.47 -23.15
N ASP A 220 28.78 -19.57 -23.66
CA ASP A 220 30.13 -20.08 -23.43
C ASP A 220 30.56 -20.21 -21.95
N GLY A 221 30.64 -21.45 -21.47
CA GLY A 221 31.41 -21.81 -20.29
C GLY A 221 32.91 -21.63 -20.53
N SER A 222 33.75 -22.17 -19.66
CA SER A 222 35.21 -22.07 -19.82
C SER A 222 35.78 -23.01 -20.90
N ASP A 223 34.98 -23.44 -21.86
CA ASP A 223 35.40 -24.44 -22.85
C ASP A 223 35.85 -23.79 -24.17
N SER A 224 36.35 -24.63 -25.08
CA SER A 224 37.01 -24.16 -26.30
C SER A 224 36.09 -24.15 -27.52
N ASP A 225 34.84 -24.58 -27.35
CA ASP A 225 33.90 -24.67 -28.44
C ASP A 225 32.99 -23.43 -28.47
N ASN A 226 32.43 -23.12 -29.64
CA ASN A 226 31.56 -21.95 -29.80
C ASN A 226 30.08 -22.34 -29.60
N TYR A 227 29.79 -23.45 -28.92
CA TYR A 227 28.42 -23.90 -28.70
C TYR A 227 27.83 -23.27 -27.44
N LEU A 228 26.50 -23.34 -27.34
CA LEU A 228 25.79 -22.86 -26.17
C LEU A 228 25.78 -23.95 -25.11
N ASP A 229 26.17 -23.59 -23.90
CA ASP A 229 26.08 -24.46 -22.75
C ASP A 229 24.68 -24.44 -22.14
N VAL A 230 24.26 -25.61 -21.65
CA VAL A 230 23.04 -25.76 -20.86
C VAL A 230 23.41 -25.81 -19.39
N TYR A 231 22.99 -24.78 -18.66
CA TYR A 231 23.05 -24.75 -17.20
C TYR A 231 21.67 -25.02 -16.62
N TYR A 232 21.67 -25.76 -15.53
CA TYR A 232 20.52 -26.10 -14.71
C TYR A 232 20.62 -25.36 -13.38
N ILE A 233 19.48 -24.94 -12.84
CA ILE A 233 19.41 -24.08 -11.67
C ILE A 233 18.36 -24.64 -10.71
N GLU A 234 18.74 -24.79 -9.43
CA GLU A 234 17.84 -25.12 -8.33
C GLU A 234 17.37 -23.80 -7.73
N PRO A 235 16.14 -23.35 -8.05
CA PRO A 235 15.66 -22.03 -7.65
C PRO A 235 15.52 -21.88 -6.13
N GLN A 236 15.47 -22.97 -5.36
CA GLN A 236 15.39 -22.91 -3.89
C GLN A 236 16.73 -22.63 -3.19
N SER A 237 17.85 -22.67 -3.92
CA SER A 237 19.19 -22.57 -3.31
C SER A 237 20.22 -21.88 -4.18
N ASP A 238 19.81 -21.34 -5.32
CA ASP A 238 20.67 -20.82 -6.39
C ASP A 238 21.76 -21.80 -6.87
N GLY A 239 21.60 -23.09 -6.61
CA GLY A 239 22.53 -24.11 -7.05
C GLY A 239 22.56 -24.16 -8.57
N VAL A 240 23.73 -23.99 -9.19
CA VAL A 240 23.89 -24.06 -10.66
C VAL A 240 24.78 -25.24 -11.05
N TRP A 241 24.33 -26.06 -12.01
CA TRP A 241 25.08 -27.20 -12.54
C TRP A 241 24.91 -27.35 -14.06
N TYR A 242 25.70 -28.24 -14.68
CA TYR A 242 25.64 -28.55 -16.10
C TYR A 242 26.06 -30.00 -16.33
N VAL A 243 25.74 -30.57 -17.50
CA VAL A 243 26.01 -31.98 -17.81
C VAL A 243 27.13 -32.07 -18.85
N HIS A 244 28.24 -32.70 -18.48
CA HIS A 244 29.36 -33.00 -19.40
C HIS A 244 29.11 -34.30 -20.19
N TYR A 245 29.38 -34.27 -21.50
CA TYR A 245 29.39 -35.47 -22.36
C TYR A 245 30.83 -35.77 -22.83
N GLY A 246 31.52 -36.76 -22.24
CA GLY A 246 32.92 -37.12 -22.58
C GLY A 246 33.47 -38.37 -21.89
N ASP A 247 34.53 -38.97 -22.47
CA ASP A 247 34.74 -40.43 -22.63
C ASP A 247 34.83 -41.36 -21.40
N TYR A 248 35.11 -40.93 -20.18
CA TYR A 248 35.00 -41.83 -19.01
C TYR A 248 34.70 -41.01 -17.76
N ASN A 249 33.69 -41.48 -17.01
CA ASN A 249 33.22 -41.07 -15.69
C ASN A 249 32.05 -40.07 -15.69
N HIS A 250 30.90 -40.71 -15.50
CA HIS A 250 29.62 -40.21 -15.03
C HIS A 250 29.75 -38.99 -14.12
N VAL A 251 29.08 -37.89 -14.47
CA VAL A 251 28.90 -36.77 -13.56
C VAL A 251 27.87 -37.20 -12.51
N HIS A 252 28.36 -37.58 -11.33
CA HIS A 252 27.55 -37.66 -10.11
C HIS A 252 27.25 -36.24 -9.64
N TYR A 253 25.97 -35.93 -9.42
CA TYR A 253 25.60 -34.79 -8.60
C TYR A 253 24.75 -35.28 -7.43
N GLU A 254 25.21 -34.99 -6.21
CA GLU A 254 24.41 -35.20 -5.01
C GLU A 254 23.47 -34.00 -4.84
N ILE A 255 22.23 -34.09 -5.35
CA ILE A 255 21.18 -33.18 -4.90
C ILE A 255 20.83 -33.59 -3.47
N TRP A 256 21.29 -32.79 -2.50
CA TRP A 256 20.92 -32.94 -1.11
C TRP A 256 19.52 -32.37 -0.92
N TRP A 257 18.55 -33.27 -0.75
CA TRP A 257 17.23 -32.88 -0.26
C TRP A 257 17.22 -32.98 1.26
N THR A 258 16.98 -31.87 1.94
CA THR A 258 16.50 -31.91 3.32
C THR A 258 14.97 -31.98 3.30
N PHE A 259 14.42 -33.18 3.38
CA PHE A 259 13.01 -33.34 3.71
C PHE A 259 12.72 -32.83 5.13
N THR A 260 11.53 -32.29 5.34
CA THR A 260 10.89 -32.11 6.65
C THR A 260 10.72 -33.49 7.31
N GLY A 261 11.80 -33.96 7.93
CA GLY A 261 11.91 -35.31 8.50
C GLY A 261 13.32 -35.71 8.94
N GLY A 262 14.35 -34.92 8.58
CA GLY A 262 15.72 -35.11 9.09
C GLY A 262 16.50 -36.27 8.46
N ILE A 263 16.03 -36.82 7.34
CA ILE A 263 16.80 -37.79 6.55
C ILE A 263 17.58 -37.01 5.49
N SER A 264 18.87 -36.82 5.73
CA SER A 264 19.83 -36.36 4.73
C SER A 264 20.33 -37.57 3.94
N GLY A 265 20.01 -37.64 2.66
CA GLY A 265 20.50 -38.70 1.76
C GLY A 265 20.80 -38.14 0.38
N THR A 266 21.83 -38.69 -0.25
CA THR A 266 22.18 -38.43 -1.64
C THR A 266 21.23 -39.24 -2.52
N VAL A 267 20.29 -38.58 -3.20
CA VAL A 267 19.30 -39.27 -4.04
C VAL A 267 19.95 -39.91 -5.29
N TRP A 268 21.18 -39.51 -5.65
CA TRP A 268 21.74 -39.79 -6.97
C TRP A 268 23.12 -40.43 -6.89
N GLN A 269 23.18 -41.76 -6.98
CA GLN A 269 24.43 -42.52 -7.19
C GLN A 269 24.52 -43.14 -8.60
N GLU A 270 23.62 -42.81 -9.53
CA GLU A 270 23.64 -43.36 -10.89
C GLU A 270 23.39 -42.28 -11.96
N PRO A 271 24.01 -42.40 -13.16
CA PRO A 271 23.86 -41.45 -14.25
C PRO A 271 22.47 -41.54 -14.90
N TYR A 272 21.82 -40.39 -15.10
CA TYR A 272 20.56 -40.29 -15.83
C TYR A 272 20.70 -39.47 -17.11
N TYR A 273 19.90 -39.86 -18.12
CA TYR A 273 19.79 -39.18 -19.40
C TYR A 273 18.65 -38.16 -19.33
N VAL A 274 18.99 -36.87 -19.36
CA VAL A 274 17.98 -35.84 -19.63
C VAL A 274 17.74 -35.82 -21.14
N ASN A 275 16.59 -36.37 -21.57
CA ASN A 275 16.18 -36.26 -22.97
C ASN A 275 15.81 -34.80 -23.27
N HIS A 276 16.74 -34.08 -23.90
CA HIS A 276 16.44 -32.80 -24.52
C HIS A 276 15.67 -33.07 -25.82
N TYR A 277 14.35 -32.85 -25.80
CA TYR A 277 13.60 -32.70 -27.05
C TYR A 277 13.95 -31.35 -27.68
N SER A 278 15.03 -31.34 -28.47
CA SER A 278 15.32 -30.26 -29.41
C SER A 278 14.25 -30.27 -30.50
N TYR A 279 13.13 -29.59 -30.27
CA TYR A 279 12.24 -29.17 -31.36
C TYR A 279 12.92 -28.01 -32.12
N LEU A 280 13.94 -28.35 -32.89
CA LEU A 280 14.32 -27.58 -34.06
C LEU A 280 13.48 -28.13 -35.21
N ALA A 281 12.30 -27.55 -35.39
CA ALA A 281 11.53 -27.60 -36.63
C ALA A 281 11.52 -26.19 -37.23
#